data_AF-A0A814QBP5-F1
#
_entry.id   AF-A0A814QBP5-F1
#
_cell.length_a   1.000
_cell.length_b   1.000
_cell.length_c   1.000
_cell.angle_alpha   90.00
_cell.angle_beta   90.00
_cell.angle_gamma   90.00
#
_symmetry.space_group_name_H-M   'P 1'
#
loop_
_entity.id
_entity.type
_entity.pdbx_description
1 polymer ?
#
loop_
_entity_poly.entity_id
_entity_poly.type
_entity_poly.pdbx_seq_one_letter_code
_entity_poly.pdbx_strand_id
1 'polypeptide(L)'
;MIYFNCKLQLSEMPLKSFYRYVYDTNLQEMPSAIFRHVPETPILTLDMVTPESWMVEAVTSPYHLDNIYLEDVPVGVLTNFELQYLLIKGQCFDETQSYSRDLQLILGTNKTKNIFVTIVMSNLGYFQLKAYPDVWHLNLREERSDEIYRMAKIQTR
;
A
#
# COMPACT_ATOMS: atom_id res chain seq x y z
N MET A 1 -19.94 19.92 15.47
CA MET A 1 -21.05 19.09 16.01
C MET A 1 -20.91 17.70 15.41
N ILE A 2 -20.90 16.66 16.24
CA ILE A 2 -20.83 15.27 15.76
C ILE A 2 -22.28 14.73 15.73
N TYR A 3 -22.66 14.10 14.63
CA TYR A 3 -23.98 13.51 14.44
C TYR A 3 -23.87 12.00 14.26
N PHE A 4 -24.73 11.24 14.94
CA PHE A 4 -24.83 9.79 14.81
C PHE A 4 -26.15 9.43 14.13
N ASN A 5 -26.08 8.84 12.94
CA ASN A 5 -27.26 8.43 12.17
C ASN A 5 -27.29 6.90 12.03
N CYS A 6 -27.75 6.21 13.07
CA CYS A 6 -27.79 4.75 13.11
C CYS A 6 -28.89 4.19 12.19
N LYS A 7 -28.58 3.10 11.47
CA LYS A 7 -29.59 2.35 10.72
C LYS A 7 -30.45 1.53 11.68
N LEU A 8 -31.78 1.64 11.56
CA LEU A 8 -32.75 0.95 12.44
C LEU A 8 -32.89 -0.55 12.15
N GLN A 9 -32.57 -0.97 10.93
CA GLN A 9 -32.64 -2.37 10.51
C GLN A 9 -31.27 -2.85 10.08
N LEU A 10 -30.82 -3.93 10.72
CA LEU A 10 -29.56 -4.61 10.44
C LEU A 10 -29.87 -6.06 10.09
N SER A 11 -29.50 -6.49 8.89
CA SER A 11 -29.66 -7.87 8.42
C SER A 11 -28.61 -8.83 8.98
N GLU A 12 -27.52 -8.28 9.53
CA GLU A 12 -26.40 -9.03 10.07
C GLU A 12 -25.71 -8.27 11.21
N MET A 13 -24.80 -8.95 11.91
CA MET A 13 -23.99 -8.33 12.95
C MET A 13 -23.15 -7.18 12.35
N PRO A 14 -23.30 -5.93 12.83
CA PRO A 14 -22.69 -4.75 12.22
C PRO A 14 -21.19 -4.64 12.49
N LEU A 15 -20.69 -5.29 13.54
CA LEU A 15 -19.29 -5.27 13.96
C LEU A 15 -18.73 -6.68 13.91
N LYS A 16 -17.76 -6.91 13.02
CA LYS A 16 -17.08 -8.20 12.81
C LYS A 16 -15.56 -8.11 13.06
N SER A 17 -15.06 -6.95 13.47
CA SER A 17 -13.64 -6.68 13.66
C SER A 17 -13.39 -5.77 14.85
N PHE A 18 -12.19 -5.87 15.41
CA PHE A 18 -11.65 -4.94 16.39
C PHE A 18 -10.77 -3.92 15.68
N TYR A 19 -10.90 -2.64 16.02
CA TYR A 19 -10.16 -1.57 15.35
C TYR A 19 -9.46 -0.66 16.35
N ARG A 20 -8.21 -0.30 16.04
CA ARG A 20 -7.40 0.68 16.78
C ARG A 20 -6.77 1.64 15.78
N TYR A 21 -6.97 2.93 16.00
CA TYR A 21 -6.27 3.98 15.27
C TYR A 21 -5.04 4.41 16.06
N VAL A 22 -3.88 4.41 15.41
CA VAL A 22 -2.61 4.81 16.02
C VAL A 22 -2.30 6.24 15.60
N TYR A 23 -2.31 7.14 16.58
CA TYR A 23 -1.99 8.54 16.38
C TYR A 23 -1.30 9.07 17.64
N ASP A 24 -0.08 9.52 17.48
CA ASP A 24 0.66 10.22 18.53
C ASP A 24 1.09 11.59 18.02
N THR A 25 0.85 12.61 18.83
CA THR A 25 1.21 14.00 18.54
C THR A 25 2.56 14.38 19.13
N ASN A 26 3.00 13.65 20.17
CA ASN A 26 4.17 14.00 20.96
C ASN A 26 5.42 13.19 20.56
N LEU A 27 5.25 12.13 19.77
CA LEU A 27 6.32 11.26 19.25
C LEU A 27 7.27 10.74 20.35
N GLN A 28 6.77 10.61 21.59
CA GLN A 28 7.60 10.22 22.73
C GLN A 28 7.81 8.72 22.81
N GLU A 29 6.82 7.95 22.34
CA GLU A 29 6.86 6.50 22.30
C GLU A 29 6.74 5.99 20.87
N MET A 30 7.23 4.77 20.63
CA MET A 30 7.05 4.14 19.32
C MET A 30 5.55 3.89 19.10
N PRO A 31 4.97 4.39 18.00
CA PRO A 31 3.53 4.25 17.74
C PRO A 31 3.16 2.77 17.68
N SER A 32 2.22 2.36 18.53
CA SER A 32 1.81 0.95 18.64
C SER A 32 0.29 0.82 18.79
N ALA A 33 -0.25 -0.28 18.27
CA ALA A 33 -1.63 -0.69 18.48
C ALA A 33 -1.66 -1.88 19.43
N ILE A 34 -2.25 -1.69 20.62
CA ILE A 34 -2.41 -2.76 21.61
C ILE A 34 -3.89 -3.14 21.72
N PHE A 35 -4.16 -4.41 21.42
CA PHE A 35 -5.46 -5.04 21.62
C PHE A 35 -5.39 -5.85 22.92
N ARG A 36 -6.33 -5.59 23.84
CA ARG A 36 -6.44 -6.29 25.13
C ARG A 36 -7.82 -6.92 25.23
N HIS A 37 -7.91 -8.06 25.91
CA HIS A 37 -9.16 -8.81 26.07
C HIS A 37 -9.82 -9.18 24.73
N VAL A 38 -8.99 -9.52 23.75
CA VAL A 38 -9.48 -10.08 22.48
C VAL A 38 -9.96 -11.51 22.77
N PRO A 39 -11.15 -11.92 22.29
CA PRO A 39 -11.61 -13.30 22.46
C PRO A 39 -10.62 -14.30 21.88
N GLU A 40 -10.34 -15.37 22.61
CA GLU A 40 -9.31 -16.35 22.22
C GLU A 40 -9.81 -17.44 21.27
N THR A 41 -11.12 -17.70 21.29
CA THR A 41 -11.78 -18.77 20.54
C THR A 41 -11.97 -18.53 19.03
N PRO A 42 -12.14 -17.32 18.48
CA PRO A 42 -12.21 -17.14 17.04
C PRO A 42 -10.81 -17.14 16.40
N ILE A 43 -10.73 -17.62 15.16
CA ILE A 43 -9.59 -17.33 14.30
C ILE A 43 -9.66 -15.88 13.86
N LEU A 44 -8.54 -15.18 13.99
CA LEU A 44 -8.40 -13.75 13.70
C LEU A 44 -7.43 -13.52 12.55
N THR A 45 -7.70 -12.47 11.80
CA THR A 45 -6.78 -11.91 10.82
C THR A 45 -6.36 -10.52 11.29
N LEU A 46 -5.07 -10.26 11.35
CA LEU A 46 -4.52 -8.93 11.57
C LEU A 46 -4.41 -8.23 10.22
N ASP A 47 -5.17 -7.15 10.08
CA ASP A 47 -5.12 -6.26 8.92
C ASP A 47 -4.64 -4.86 9.33
N MET A 48 -3.82 -4.25 8.49
CA MET A 48 -3.26 -2.92 8.72
C MET A 48 -3.76 -1.94 7.66
N VAL A 49 -4.74 -1.12 8.06
CA VAL A 49 -5.28 -0.08 7.18
C VAL A 49 -4.28 1.09 7.12
N THR A 50 -3.67 1.29 5.95
CA THR A 50 -2.67 2.32 5.69
C THR A 50 -3.11 3.26 4.56
N PRO A 51 -2.55 4.48 4.46
CA PRO A 51 -2.76 5.33 3.31
C PRO A 51 -2.44 4.63 1.98
N GLU A 52 -3.20 4.91 0.94
CA GLU A 52 -3.10 4.21 -0.36
C GLU A 52 -1.72 4.37 -1.05
N SER A 53 -0.96 5.39 -0.67
CA SER A 53 0.39 5.64 -1.17
C SER A 53 1.47 4.87 -0.40
N TRP A 54 1.13 4.14 0.66
CA TRP A 54 2.09 3.41 1.48
C TRP A 54 2.09 1.93 1.11
N MET A 55 3.28 1.34 1.14
CA MET A 55 3.49 -0.09 1.05
C MET A 55 4.17 -0.55 2.33
N VAL A 56 3.35 -1.08 3.24
CA VAL A 56 3.77 -1.53 4.56
C VAL A 56 3.85 -3.05 4.58
N GLU A 57 4.90 -3.57 5.20
CA GLU A 57 5.12 -5.01 5.31
C GLU A 57 5.42 -5.39 6.76
N ALA A 58 5.04 -6.61 7.15
CA ALA A 58 5.42 -7.19 8.43
C ALA A 58 6.89 -7.63 8.36
N VAL A 59 7.75 -6.98 9.15
CA VAL A 59 9.20 -7.28 9.18
C VAL A 59 9.55 -8.35 10.19
N THR A 60 8.73 -8.50 11.23
CA THR A 60 8.92 -9.54 12.25
C THR A 60 7.56 -10.00 12.72
N SER A 61 7.23 -11.26 12.45
CA SER A 61 6.06 -11.94 13.01
C SER A 61 6.40 -13.39 13.33
N PRO A 62 6.28 -13.83 14.58
CA PRO A 62 6.44 -15.25 14.92
C PRO A 62 5.24 -16.11 14.50
N TYR A 63 4.10 -15.49 14.17
CA TYR A 63 2.84 -16.16 13.82
C TYR A 63 2.32 -15.74 12.44
N HIS A 64 1.46 -16.57 11.86
CA HIS A 64 0.72 -16.28 10.63
C HIS A 64 -0.39 -15.26 10.90
N LEU A 65 -0.26 -14.07 10.31
CA LEU A 65 -1.14 -12.93 10.59
C LEU A 65 -2.56 -13.07 10.01
N ASP A 66 -2.73 -13.91 9.01
CA ASP A 66 -4.01 -14.24 8.39
C ASP A 66 -4.79 -15.31 9.15
N ASN A 67 -4.14 -16.07 10.04
CA ASN A 67 -4.71 -17.21 10.74
C ASN A 67 -4.23 -17.27 12.20
N ILE A 68 -4.54 -16.23 12.98
CA ILE A 68 -4.19 -16.14 14.40
C ILE A 68 -5.25 -16.86 15.22
N TYR A 69 -4.86 -17.94 15.89
CA TYR A 69 -5.68 -18.63 16.89
C TYR A 69 -5.09 -18.38 18.27
N LEU A 70 -5.70 -17.48 19.04
CA LEU A 70 -5.09 -16.96 20.28
C LEU A 70 -5.04 -18.00 21.41
N GLU A 71 -5.91 -19.00 21.41
CA GLU A 71 -5.85 -20.11 22.38
C GLU A 71 -4.52 -20.89 22.31
N ASP A 72 -3.90 -20.96 21.12
CA ASP A 72 -2.58 -21.59 20.93
C ASP A 72 -1.40 -20.64 21.24
N VAL A 73 -1.67 -19.39 21.63
CA VAL A 73 -0.68 -18.32 21.77
C VAL A 73 -0.65 -17.77 23.21
N PRO A 74 0.11 -18.39 24.13
CA PRO A 74 0.04 -18.09 25.57
C PRO A 74 0.57 -16.71 25.97
N VAL A 75 1.43 -16.09 25.15
CA VAL A 75 2.07 -14.78 25.45
C VAL A 75 1.45 -13.65 24.61
N GLY A 76 0.46 -13.96 23.76
CA GLY A 76 -0.08 -13.05 22.76
C GLY A 76 0.80 -12.92 21.51
N VAL A 77 0.33 -12.13 20.55
CA VAL A 77 0.99 -11.89 19.26
C VAL A 77 1.65 -10.52 19.28
N LEU A 78 2.95 -10.48 18.99
CA LEU A 78 3.70 -9.25 18.75
C LEU A 78 4.25 -9.26 17.33
N THR A 79 3.96 -8.19 16.59
CA THR A 79 4.38 -8.04 15.19
C THR A 79 4.86 -6.62 14.94
N ASN A 80 6.00 -6.50 14.28
CA ASN A 80 6.54 -5.22 13.83
C ASN A 80 6.25 -5.01 12.35
N PHE A 81 5.77 -3.82 12.00
CA PHE A 81 5.51 -3.40 10.64
C PHE A 81 6.44 -2.26 10.25
N GLU A 82 6.84 -2.23 8.99
CA GLU A 82 7.67 -1.16 8.45
C GLU A 82 7.08 -0.64 7.14
N LEU A 83 7.13 0.68 6.99
CA LEU A 83 6.88 1.33 5.70
C LEU A 83 8.07 1.08 4.78
N GLN A 84 7.95 0.05 3.95
CA GLN A 84 9.02 -0.35 3.03
C GLN A 84 9.12 0.60 1.84
N TYR A 85 7.99 0.96 1.22
CA TYR A 85 7.99 1.82 0.04
C TYR A 85 6.83 2.81 0.04
N LEU A 86 6.99 3.87 -0.74
CA LEU A 86 5.92 4.70 -1.23
C LEU A 86 5.53 4.28 -2.64
N LEU A 87 4.23 4.31 -2.93
CA LEU A 87 3.70 4.00 -4.25
C LEU A 87 3.64 5.28 -5.08
N ILE A 88 4.34 5.26 -6.22
CA ILE A 88 4.21 6.25 -7.29
C ILE A 88 3.20 5.70 -8.28
N LYS A 89 2.11 6.44 -8.49
CA LYS A 89 1.00 6.05 -9.35
C LYS A 89 0.79 7.11 -10.41
N GLY A 90 0.34 6.70 -11.58
CA GLY A 90 0.02 7.63 -12.64
C GLY A 90 -0.77 7.00 -13.76
N GLN A 91 -1.03 7.82 -14.77
CA GLN A 91 -1.71 7.43 -15.99
C GLN A 91 -0.84 7.83 -17.19
N CYS A 92 -0.80 6.99 -18.20
CA CYS A 92 -0.10 7.23 -19.45
C CYS A 92 -1.10 7.42 -20.60
N PHE A 93 -0.85 8.48 -21.38
CA PHE A 93 -1.63 8.84 -22.55
C PHE A 93 -0.69 9.02 -23.74
N ASP A 94 -1.15 8.65 -24.93
CA ASP A 94 -0.47 8.99 -26.17
C ASP A 94 -0.85 10.40 -26.66
N GLU A 95 -0.28 10.83 -27.78
CA GLU A 95 -0.55 12.14 -28.38
C GLU A 95 -2.02 12.33 -28.80
N THR A 96 -2.74 11.23 -29.04
CA THR A 96 -4.18 11.25 -29.36
C THR A 96 -5.07 11.31 -28.11
N GLN A 97 -4.46 11.42 -26.92
CA GLN A 97 -5.11 11.32 -25.60
C GLN A 97 -5.74 9.95 -25.33
N SER A 98 -5.34 8.92 -26.07
CA SER A 98 -5.76 7.55 -25.80
C SER A 98 -4.86 6.93 -24.73
N TYR A 99 -5.43 6.02 -23.94
CA TYR A 99 -4.65 5.31 -22.93
C TYR A 99 -3.58 4.44 -23.58
N SER A 100 -2.33 4.70 -23.22
CA SER A 100 -1.24 3.83 -23.64
C SER A 100 -1.33 2.49 -22.91
N ARG A 101 -0.89 1.43 -23.57
CA ARG A 101 -0.94 0.06 -23.05
C ARG A 101 0.37 -0.65 -23.31
N ASP A 102 0.70 -1.60 -22.45
CA ASP A 102 1.85 -2.50 -22.63
C ASP A 102 3.21 -1.76 -22.69
N LEU A 103 3.25 -0.49 -22.27
CA LEU A 103 4.48 0.30 -22.15
C LEU A 103 5.27 -0.14 -20.92
N GLN A 104 6.56 -0.37 -21.08
CA GLN A 104 7.44 -0.69 -19.96
C GLN A 104 8.09 0.59 -19.44
N LEU A 105 7.87 0.87 -18.16
CA LEU A 105 8.43 2.03 -17.47
C LEU A 105 9.49 1.58 -16.47
N ILE A 106 10.55 2.36 -16.38
CA ILE A 106 11.63 2.19 -15.41
C ILE A 106 11.74 3.42 -14.51
N LEU A 107 11.99 3.17 -13.23
CA LEU A 107 12.28 4.20 -12.25
C LEU A 107 13.71 4.01 -11.74
N GLY A 108 14.48 5.09 -11.79
CA GLY A 108 15.87 5.10 -11.34
C GLY A 108 16.31 6.43 -10.78
N THR A 109 17.49 6.43 -10.18
CA THR A 109 18.18 7.64 -9.71
C THR A 109 19.30 7.99 -10.69
N ASN A 110 19.97 9.13 -10.47
CA ASN A 110 21.17 9.48 -11.24
C ASN A 110 22.31 8.45 -11.11
N LYS A 111 22.35 7.67 -10.03
CA LYS A 111 23.38 6.65 -9.78
C LYS A 111 23.00 5.30 -10.39
N THR A 112 21.72 4.94 -10.33
CA THR A 112 21.21 3.63 -10.72
C THR A 112 19.94 3.80 -11.54
N LYS A 113 20.03 3.59 -12.85
CA LYS A 113 18.94 3.89 -13.80
C LYS A 113 17.77 2.89 -13.79
N ASN A 114 18.02 1.63 -13.43
CA ASN A 114 17.05 0.54 -13.55
C ASN A 114 16.78 -0.09 -12.17
N ILE A 115 16.09 0.63 -11.27
CA ILE A 115 15.80 0.10 -9.92
C ILE A 115 14.45 -0.61 -9.91
N PHE A 116 13.39 0.07 -10.34
CA PHE A 116 12.04 -0.47 -10.36
C PHE A 116 11.48 -0.46 -11.77
N VAL A 117 10.74 -1.51 -12.13
CA VAL A 117 10.14 -1.67 -13.45
C VAL A 117 8.66 -1.96 -13.29
N THR A 118 7.84 -1.40 -14.17
CA THR A 118 6.41 -1.72 -14.26
C THR A 118 5.93 -1.69 -15.70
N ILE A 119 4.73 -2.21 -15.92
CA ILE A 119 4.05 -2.17 -17.21
C ILE A 119 2.79 -1.32 -17.07
N VAL A 120 2.54 -0.46 -18.05
CA VAL A 120 1.32 0.32 -18.14
C VAL A 120 0.16 -0.60 -18.49
N MET A 121 -0.82 -0.63 -17.59
CA MET A 121 -2.01 -1.45 -17.73
C MET A 121 -2.95 -0.85 -18.78
N SER A 122 -3.63 -1.72 -19.53
CA SER A 122 -4.58 -1.32 -20.57
C SER A 122 -5.82 -0.61 -20.03
N ASN A 123 -6.16 -0.80 -18.75
CA ASN A 123 -7.25 -0.10 -18.09
C ASN A 123 -6.79 1.31 -17.65
N LEU A 124 -7.26 2.34 -18.35
CA LEU A 124 -7.00 3.74 -18.00
C LEU A 124 -5.51 4.13 -18.00
N GLY A 125 -4.67 3.39 -18.73
CA GLY A 125 -3.23 3.67 -18.84
C GLY A 125 -2.52 3.68 -17.49
N TYR A 126 -3.04 2.95 -16.51
CA TYR A 126 -2.58 3.00 -15.14
C TYR A 126 -1.20 2.35 -14.98
N PHE A 127 -0.33 2.98 -14.19
CA PHE A 127 0.90 2.35 -13.73
C PHE A 127 1.12 2.60 -12.25
N GLN A 128 1.83 1.67 -11.61
CA GLN A 128 2.27 1.77 -10.23
C GLN A 128 3.71 1.30 -10.10
N LEU A 129 4.51 2.09 -9.41
CA LEU A 129 5.92 1.83 -9.07
C LEU A 129 6.11 1.99 -7.57
N LYS A 130 7.07 1.25 -7.03
CA LYS A 130 7.55 1.42 -5.65
C LYS A 130 8.74 2.38 -5.66
N ALA A 131 8.87 3.18 -4.63
CA ALA A 131 9.99 4.11 -4.45
C ALA A 131 10.26 4.37 -2.98
N TYR A 132 11.52 4.64 -2.65
CA TYR A 132 11.88 5.25 -1.37
C TYR A 132 11.87 6.78 -1.51
N PRO A 133 11.85 7.55 -0.42
CA PRO A 133 12.03 9.01 -0.50
C PRO A 133 13.39 9.37 -1.13
N ASP A 134 13.38 9.82 -2.38
CA ASP A 134 14.57 10.27 -3.13
C ASP A 134 14.15 11.06 -4.39
N VAL A 135 15.12 11.57 -5.16
CA VAL A 135 14.91 12.17 -6.48
C VAL A 135 14.95 11.08 -7.55
N TRP A 136 13.81 10.88 -8.20
CA TRP A 136 13.60 9.81 -9.18
C TRP A 136 13.44 10.33 -10.61
N HIS A 137 13.93 9.54 -11.56
CA HIS A 137 13.72 9.71 -12.99
C HIS A 137 12.91 8.54 -13.52
N LEU A 138 11.78 8.87 -14.17
CA LEU A 138 10.94 7.92 -14.87
C LEU A 138 11.33 7.92 -16.35
N ASN A 139 11.64 6.74 -16.90
CA ASN A 139 11.98 6.59 -18.32
C ASN A 139 11.24 5.39 -18.92
N LEU A 140 11.25 5.29 -20.26
CA LEU A 140 10.88 4.06 -20.94
C LEU A 140 11.99 3.04 -20.77
N ARG A 141 11.62 1.76 -20.67
CA ARG A 141 12.61 0.68 -20.67
C ARG A 141 13.28 0.62 -22.06
N GLU A 142 14.61 0.56 -22.06
CA GLU A 142 15.40 0.24 -23.24
C GLU A 142 14.90 -1.08 -23.85
N GLU A 143 14.93 -1.20 -25.19
CA GLU A 143 14.26 -2.21 -26.04
C GLU A 143 12.90 -1.70 -26.62
N ARG A 144 11.89 -2.56 -26.64
CA ARG A 144 10.67 -2.41 -27.47
C ARG A 144 9.85 -1.15 -27.15
N SER A 145 9.91 -0.65 -25.92
CA SER A 145 9.14 0.55 -25.55
C SER A 145 9.79 1.82 -26.10
N ASP A 146 11.12 1.92 -26.06
CA ASP A 146 11.88 3.08 -26.56
C ASP A 146 11.99 3.10 -28.09
N GLU A 147 11.90 1.95 -28.75
CA GLU A 147 11.84 1.86 -30.22
C GLU A 147 10.54 2.41 -30.81
N ILE A 148 9.42 2.25 -30.10
CA ILE A 148 8.07 2.56 -30.60
C ILE A 148 7.56 3.89 -30.05
N TYR A 149 7.94 4.24 -28.82
CA TYR A 149 7.43 5.41 -28.13
C TYR A 149 8.55 6.34 -27.68
N ARG A 150 8.23 7.63 -27.58
CA ARG A 150 9.09 8.62 -26.93
C ARG A 150 8.30 9.34 -25.86
N MET A 151 8.90 9.51 -24.69
CA MET A 151 8.28 10.25 -23.60
C MET A 151 8.36 11.75 -23.86
N ALA A 152 7.24 12.37 -24.18
CA ALA A 152 7.18 13.81 -24.51
C ALA A 152 7.13 14.69 -23.26
N LYS A 153 6.34 14.31 -22.26
CA LYS A 153 6.12 15.11 -21.05
C LYS A 153 5.74 14.24 -19.86
N ILE A 154 6.29 14.58 -18.69
CA ILE A 154 5.84 14.09 -17.40
C ILE A 154 5.16 15.24 -16.68
N GLN A 155 3.97 15.00 -16.14
CA GLN A 155 3.24 15.97 -15.33
C GLN A 155 3.09 15.44 -13.91
N THR A 156 3.70 16.14 -12.95
CA THR A 156 3.48 15.94 -11.52
C THR A 156 2.34 16.85 -11.07
N ARG A 157 1.42 16.33 -10.24
CA ARG A 157 0.39 17.12 -9.58
C ARG A 157 0.91 17.73 -8.29
#